data_AF-A0A1F6BGE2-F1
#
_entry.id   AF-A0A1F6BGE2-F1
#
_cell.length_a   1.000
_cell.length_b   1.000
_cell.length_c   1.000
_cell.angle_alpha   90.00
_cell.angle_beta   90.00
_cell.angle_gamma   90.00
#
_symmetry.space_group_name_H-M   'P 1'
#
loop_
_entity.id
_entity.type
_entity.pdbx_description
1 polymer ?
#
loop_
_entity_poly.entity_id
_entity_poly.type
_entity_poly.pdbx_seq_one_letter_code
_entity_poly.pdbx_strand_id
1 'polypeptide(L)'
;MYSEYIIQHTSNSNYSVTNQRDLVLDTAQNLTQIGHWAKCSLAKDEQRIALFLKLTRKNLNALSGFPLSPKFNREFQLFCVSFTALEAEYCAGLTKPAVWASGVLTWASTLTQSASLL
;
A
#
# COMPACT_ATOMS: atom_id res chain seq x y z
N MET A 1 -21.12 -25.17 48.90
CA MET A 1 -22.27 -24.98 47.99
C MET A 1 -22.46 -23.48 47.88
N TYR A 2 -22.25 -22.78 46.76
CA TYR A 2 -22.25 -23.14 45.35
C TYR A 2 -21.04 -22.54 44.61
N SER A 3 -20.59 -23.28 43.61
CA SER A 3 -19.70 -22.86 42.52
C SER A 3 -20.51 -22.11 41.46
N GLU A 4 -19.88 -21.15 40.77
CA GLU A 4 -20.11 -20.66 39.39
C GLU A 4 -19.48 -19.27 39.24
N TYR A 5 -18.90 -18.80 38.15
CA TYR A 5 -18.24 -19.36 36.96
C TYR A 5 -17.49 -18.14 36.35
N ILE A 6 -16.38 -18.38 35.67
CA ILE A 6 -15.44 -17.40 35.09
C ILE A 6 -16.10 -16.57 33.97
N ILE A 7 -15.81 -15.25 33.88
CA ILE A 7 -15.52 -14.59 32.59
C ILE A 7 -14.36 -13.60 32.78
N GLN A 8 -13.16 -14.02 32.37
CA GLN A 8 -12.06 -13.12 32.04
C GLN A 8 -12.38 -12.49 30.69
N HIS A 9 -12.66 -11.18 30.64
CA HIS A 9 -12.67 -10.46 29.38
C HIS A 9 -11.22 -10.16 28.97
N THR A 10 -10.62 -11.12 28.27
CA THR A 10 -9.40 -10.90 27.49
C THR A 10 -9.75 -10.00 26.30
N SER A 11 -9.40 -8.73 26.40
CA SER A 11 -9.26 -7.87 25.21
C SER A 11 -8.00 -8.30 24.46
N ASN A 12 -8.08 -9.41 23.73
CA ASN A 12 -7.07 -9.79 22.75
C ASN A 12 -7.12 -8.77 21.60
N SER A 13 -6.36 -7.68 21.73
CA SER A 13 -5.95 -6.92 20.55
C SER A 13 -4.99 -7.81 19.77
N ASN A 14 -5.49 -8.52 18.77
CA ASN A 14 -4.68 -9.10 17.71
C ASN A 14 -4.08 -7.93 16.89
N TYR A 15 -3.12 -7.21 17.47
CA TYR A 15 -2.17 -6.46 16.69
C TYR A 15 -1.37 -7.50 15.91
N SER A 16 -1.73 -7.70 14.64
CA SER A 16 -0.84 -8.38 13.70
C SER A 16 0.48 -7.64 13.77
N VAL A 17 1.55 -8.34 14.18
CA VAL A 17 2.91 -7.87 13.96
C VAL A 17 3.02 -7.66 12.46
N THR A 18 2.85 -6.42 12.00
CA THR A 18 2.87 -6.14 10.56
C THR A 18 4.30 -6.39 10.10
N ASN A 19 4.53 -7.58 9.55
CA ASN A 19 5.83 -7.90 9.00
C ASN A 19 6.01 -7.09 7.70
N GLN A 20 7.26 -6.84 7.31
CA GLN A 20 7.58 -5.98 6.17
C GLN A 20 6.86 -6.44 4.89
N ARG A 21 6.70 -7.76 4.72
CA ARG A 21 6.02 -8.36 3.57
C ARG A 21 4.56 -7.94 3.50
N ASP A 22 3.84 -7.95 4.61
CA ASP A 22 2.43 -7.55 4.65
C ASP A 22 2.26 -6.08 4.24
N LEU A 23 3.13 -5.17 4.73
CA LEU A 23 3.10 -3.75 4.31
C LEU A 23 3.34 -3.57 2.80
N VAL A 24 4.22 -4.39 2.21
CA VAL A 24 4.50 -4.36 0.77
C VAL A 24 3.31 -4.88 -0.03
N LEU A 25 2.67 -5.95 0.44
CA LEU A 25 1.48 -6.50 -0.21
C LEU A 25 0.28 -5.55 -0.10
N ASP A 26 0.07 -4.92 1.05
CA ASP A 26 -0.96 -3.89 1.24
C ASP A 26 -0.71 -2.68 0.32
N THR A 27 0.56 -2.28 0.18
CA THR A 27 0.98 -1.24 -0.77
C THR A 27 0.61 -1.65 -2.21
N ALA A 28 0.94 -2.88 -2.62
CA ALA A 28 0.63 -3.38 -3.95
C ALA A 28 -0.89 -3.46 -4.21
N GLN A 29 -1.67 -3.87 -3.22
CA GLN A 29 -3.13 -3.90 -3.30
C GLN A 29 -3.71 -2.49 -3.45
N ASN A 30 -3.19 -1.51 -2.69
CA ASN A 30 -3.62 -0.13 -2.81
C ASN A 30 -3.39 0.42 -4.22
N LEU A 31 -2.19 0.19 -4.79
CA LEU A 31 -1.88 0.58 -6.17
C LEU A 31 -2.80 -0.14 -7.17
N THR A 32 -3.13 -1.40 -6.96
CA THR A 32 -4.06 -2.15 -7.81
C THR A 32 -5.42 -1.46 -7.87
N GLN A 33 -5.98 -1.09 -6.72
CA GLN A 33 -7.27 -0.37 -6.65
C GLN A 33 -7.19 0.99 -7.33
N ILE A 34 -6.16 1.78 -7.02
CA ILE A 34 -5.92 3.09 -7.63
C ILE A 34 -5.88 2.98 -9.17
N GLY A 35 -5.11 2.03 -9.69
CA GLY A 35 -4.94 1.84 -11.12
C GLY A 35 -6.24 1.41 -11.81
N HIS A 36 -7.04 0.55 -11.20
CA HIS A 36 -8.34 0.17 -11.74
C HIS A 36 -9.33 1.35 -11.76
N TRP A 37 -9.43 2.09 -10.66
CA TRP A 37 -10.29 3.28 -10.60
C TRP A 37 -9.88 4.34 -11.63
N ALA A 38 -8.59 4.62 -11.75
CA ALA A 38 -8.09 5.60 -12.71
C ALA A 38 -8.29 5.18 -14.17
N LYS A 39 -8.27 3.88 -14.48
CA LYS A 39 -8.63 3.36 -15.81
C LYS A 39 -10.12 3.46 -16.11
N CYS A 40 -10.97 3.18 -15.13
CA CYS A 40 -12.42 3.17 -15.32
C CYS A 40 -13.01 4.58 -15.34
N SER A 41 -12.79 5.36 -14.28
CA SER A 41 -13.30 6.72 -14.18
C SER A 41 -12.60 7.50 -13.06
N LEU A 42 -11.55 8.23 -13.42
CA LEU A 42 -10.81 9.09 -12.49
C LEU A 42 -11.74 10.05 -11.71
N ALA A 43 -12.70 10.68 -12.39
CA ALA A 43 -13.60 11.65 -11.78
C ALA A 43 -14.59 11.04 -10.77
N LYS A 44 -15.05 9.80 -10.99
CA LYS A 44 -16.01 9.14 -10.09
C LYS A 44 -15.34 8.64 -8.80
N ASP A 45 -14.08 8.25 -8.90
CA ASP A 45 -13.33 7.61 -7.81
C ASP A 45 -12.23 8.51 -7.22
N GLU A 46 -12.23 9.80 -7.55
CA GLU A 46 -11.18 10.75 -7.17
C GLU A 46 -10.89 10.73 -5.66
N GLN A 47 -11.93 10.80 -4.82
CA GLN A 47 -11.77 10.76 -3.36
C GLN A 47 -11.17 9.44 -2.86
N ARG A 48 -11.52 8.32 -3.50
CA ARG A 48 -10.98 6.99 -3.13
C ARG A 48 -9.51 6.88 -3.54
N ILE A 49 -9.18 7.36 -4.75
CA ILE A 49 -7.80 7.42 -5.23
C ILE A 49 -6.95 8.26 -4.28
N ALA A 50 -7.41 9.46 -3.92
CA ALA A 50 -6.71 10.34 -2.98
C ALA A 50 -6.49 9.68 -1.61
N LEU A 51 -7.50 8.98 -1.08
CA LEU A 51 -7.38 8.21 0.17
C LEU A 51 -6.31 7.11 0.05
N PHE A 52 -6.36 6.33 -1.03
CA PHE A 52 -5.46 5.20 -1.21
C PHE A 52 -4.02 5.63 -1.51
N LEU A 53 -3.81 6.80 -2.13
CA LEU A 53 -2.48 7.42 -2.24
C LEU A 53 -1.92 7.76 -0.85
N LYS A 54 -2.74 8.34 0.04
CA LYS A 54 -2.34 8.62 1.43
C LYS A 54 -2.02 7.36 2.23
N LEU A 55 -2.85 6.31 2.10
CA LEU A 55 -2.60 5.01 2.73
C LEU A 55 -1.31 4.38 2.22
N THR A 56 -1.08 4.46 0.90
CA THR A 56 0.17 4.02 0.29
C THR A 56 1.36 4.76 0.88
N ARG A 57 1.33 6.10 0.92
CA ARG A 57 2.39 6.92 1.53
C ARG A 57 2.65 6.55 2.99
N LYS A 58 1.59 6.29 3.77
CA LYS A 58 1.71 5.81 5.16
C LYS A 58 2.48 4.48 5.24
N ASN A 59 2.16 3.52 4.38
CA ASN A 59 2.86 2.23 4.34
C ASN A 59 4.35 2.40 3.97
N LEU A 60 4.69 3.30 3.05
CA LEU A 60 6.09 3.57 2.69
C LEU A 60 6.88 4.21 3.81
N ASN A 61 6.26 5.14 4.53
CA ASN A 61 6.89 5.76 5.70
C ASN A 61 7.13 4.70 6.79
N ALA A 62 6.20 3.77 6.98
CA ALA A 62 6.39 2.64 7.90
C ALA A 62 7.54 1.73 7.44
N LEU A 63 7.55 1.30 6.17
CA LEU A 63 8.59 0.45 5.58
C LEU A 63 9.99 1.05 5.67
N SER A 64 10.11 2.38 5.55
CA SER A 64 11.39 3.09 5.65
C SER A 64 12.03 3.00 7.05
N GLY A 65 11.24 2.67 8.09
CA GLY A 65 11.74 2.44 9.44
C GLY A 65 12.27 1.02 9.69
N PHE A 66 12.15 0.11 8.72
CA PHE A 66 12.56 -1.28 8.87
C PHE A 66 13.88 -1.57 8.16
N PRO A 67 14.71 -2.49 8.70
CA PRO A 67 15.87 -3.01 7.97
C PRO A 67 15.40 -3.94 6.85
N LEU A 68 15.54 -3.50 5.60
CA LEU A 68 15.17 -4.26 4.41
C LEU A 68 16.36 -5.09 3.88
N SER A 69 16.07 -6.23 3.26
CA SER A 69 17.11 -7.03 2.59
C SER A 69 17.79 -6.20 1.48
N PRO A 70 19.10 -6.35 1.20
CA PRO A 70 19.78 -5.54 0.18
C PRO A 70 19.13 -5.63 -1.21
N LYS A 71 18.61 -6.80 -1.56
CA LYS A 71 17.90 -7.03 -2.83
C LYS A 71 16.59 -6.26 -2.87
N PHE A 72 15.77 -6.37 -1.83
CA PHE A 72 14.49 -5.66 -1.77
C PHE A 72 14.68 -4.14 -1.63
N ASN A 73 15.66 -3.69 -0.85
CA ASN A 73 15.91 -2.27 -0.62
C ASN A 73 16.14 -1.48 -1.91
N ARG A 74 16.85 -2.08 -2.89
CA ARG A 74 17.04 -1.45 -4.20
C ARG A 74 15.69 -1.23 -4.92
N GLU A 75 14.87 -2.27 -4.99
CA GLU A 75 13.55 -2.19 -5.62
C GLU A 75 12.62 -1.22 -4.89
N PHE A 76 12.65 -1.23 -3.55
CA PHE A 76 11.89 -0.31 -2.71
C PHE A 76 12.28 1.15 -2.96
N GLN A 77 13.57 1.46 -3.06
CA GLN A 77 14.03 2.83 -3.34
C GLN A 77 13.59 3.29 -4.74
N LEU A 78 13.68 2.43 -5.75
CA LEU A 78 13.18 2.73 -7.11
C LEU A 78 11.68 3.00 -7.10
N PHE A 79 10.92 2.19 -6.34
CA PHE A 79 9.49 2.40 -6.16
C PHE A 79 9.20 3.73 -5.45
N CYS A 80 9.88 4.08 -4.35
CA CYS A 80 9.65 5.33 -3.62
C CYS A 80 9.84 6.58 -4.50
N VAL A 81 10.87 6.59 -5.34
CA VAL A 81 11.09 7.67 -6.32
C VAL A 81 9.93 7.74 -7.31
N SER A 82 9.57 6.60 -7.89
CA SER A 82 8.50 6.52 -8.89
C SER A 82 7.13 6.87 -8.34
N PHE A 83 6.81 6.40 -7.12
CA PHE A 83 5.56 6.71 -6.43
C PHE A 83 5.44 8.21 -6.14
N THR A 84 6.55 8.87 -5.78
CA THR A 84 6.55 10.32 -5.55
C THR A 84 6.25 11.08 -6.84
N ALA A 85 6.78 10.65 -7.99
CA ALA A 85 6.42 11.22 -9.28
C ALA A 85 4.94 10.98 -9.62
N LEU A 86 4.44 9.74 -9.44
CA LEU A 86 3.03 9.40 -9.70
C LEU A 86 2.06 10.20 -8.81
N GLU A 87 2.36 10.35 -7.53
CA GLU A 87 1.55 11.15 -6.60
C GLU A 87 1.55 12.63 -6.99
N ALA A 88 2.70 13.17 -7.39
CA ALA A 88 2.80 14.55 -7.87
C ALA A 88 2.02 14.79 -9.16
N GLU A 89 2.11 13.87 -10.13
CA GLU A 89 1.31 13.92 -11.37
C GLU A 89 -0.19 13.93 -11.08
N TYR A 90 -0.65 13.09 -10.14
CA TYR A 90 -2.04 13.10 -9.71
C TYR A 90 -2.46 14.44 -9.10
N CYS A 91 -1.64 14.99 -8.19
CA CYS A 91 -1.92 16.29 -7.55
C CYS A 91 -1.93 17.46 -8.53
N ALA A 92 -1.12 17.40 -9.61
CA ALA A 92 -1.07 18.43 -10.63
C ALA A 92 -2.24 18.39 -11.63
N GLY A 93 -3.07 17.33 -11.57
CA GLY A 93 -4.12 17.06 -12.54
C GLY A 93 -3.61 16.21 -13.70
N LEU A 94 -4.12 14.99 -13.81
CA LEU A 94 -3.67 14.01 -14.80
C LEU A 94 -4.09 14.41 -16.22
N THR A 95 -3.10 14.71 -17.07
CA THR A 95 -3.32 14.94 -18.51
C THR A 95 -3.55 13.64 -19.29
N LYS A 96 -2.97 12.52 -18.83
CA LYS A 96 -3.10 11.18 -19.45
C LYS A 96 -3.45 10.12 -18.40
N PRO A 97 -4.70 10.10 -17.87
CA PRO A 97 -5.09 9.18 -16.80
C PRO A 97 -4.83 7.71 -17.09
N ALA A 98 -5.05 7.26 -18.33
CA ALA A 98 -4.83 5.87 -18.73
C ALA A 98 -3.34 5.45 -18.66
N VAL A 99 -2.42 6.34 -19.04
CA VAL A 99 -0.98 6.09 -18.97
C VAL A 99 -0.52 6.04 -17.51
N TRP A 100 -0.96 7.03 -16.72
CA TRP A 100 -0.70 7.08 -15.28
C TRP A 100 -1.18 5.81 -14.58
N ALA A 101 -2.43 5.40 -14.85
CA ALA A 101 -3.02 4.21 -14.27
C ALA A 101 -2.28 2.92 -14.67
N SER A 102 -1.76 2.85 -15.90
CA SER A 102 -0.91 1.74 -16.31
C SER A 102 0.40 1.70 -15.50
N GLY A 103 1.04 2.86 -15.29
CA GLY A 103 2.26 2.96 -14.48
C GLY A 103 2.03 2.53 -13.03
N VAL A 104 0.90 2.93 -12.43
CA VAL A 104 0.49 2.49 -11.09
C VAL A 104 0.33 0.97 -11.04
N LEU A 105 -0.34 0.36 -12.01
CA LEU A 105 -0.54 -1.11 -12.06
C LEU A 105 0.77 -1.88 -12.30
N THR A 106 1.68 -1.34 -13.10
CA THR A 106 3.01 -1.92 -13.28
C THR A 106 3.72 -2.02 -11.92
N TRP A 107 3.72 -0.94 -11.14
CA TRP A 107 4.32 -0.96 -9.80
C TRP A 107 3.60 -1.89 -8.82
N ALA A 108 2.27 -2.00 -8.90
CA ALA A 108 1.53 -2.98 -8.11
C ALA A 108 2.03 -4.42 -8.36
N SER A 109 2.22 -4.78 -9.63
CA SER A 109 2.75 -6.10 -10.02
C SER A 109 4.20 -6.29 -9.56
N THR A 110 5.06 -5.28 -9.77
CA THR A 110 6.46 -5.33 -9.33
C THR A 110 6.60 -5.52 -7.83
N LEU A 111 5.83 -4.79 -7.01
CA LEU A 111 5.85 -4.94 -5.56
C LEU A 111 5.33 -6.30 -5.10
N THR A 112 4.27 -6.81 -5.74
CA THR A 112 3.74 -8.16 -5.45
C THR A 112 4.81 -9.23 -5.68
N GLN A 113 5.55 -9.14 -6.79
CA GLN A 113 6.65 -10.08 -7.07
C GLN A 113 7.82 -9.89 -6.11
N SER A 114 8.19 -8.64 -5.84
CA SER A 114 9.32 -8.27 -4.97
C SER A 114 9.08 -8.60 -3.50
N ALA A 115 7.83 -8.77 -3.06
CA ALA A 115 7.50 -9.22 -1.71
C ALA A 115 8.11 -10.60 -1.37
N SER A 116 8.48 -11.41 -2.37
CA SER A 116 9.21 -12.67 -2.19
C SER A 116 10.69 -12.50 -1.79
N LEU A 117 11.22 -11.28 -1.83
CA LEU A 117 12.60 -10.93 -1.47
C LEU A 117 12.76 -10.48 -0.01
N LEU A 118 11.66 -10.50 0.75
CA LEU A 118 11.55 -10.20 2.17
C LEU A 118 11.37 -11.50 2.95
#